data_AF-A0A5B7JE57-F1
#
_entry.id   AF-A0A5B7JE57-F1
#
_cell.length_a   1.000
_cell.length_b   1.000
_cell.length_c   1.000
_cell.angle_alpha   90.00
_cell.angle_beta   90.00
_cell.angle_gamma   90.00
#
_symmetry.space_group_name_H-M   'P 1'
#
loop_
_entity.id
_entity.type
_entity.pdbx_description
1 polymer ?
#
loop_
_entity_poly.entity_id
_entity_poly.type
_entity_poly.pdbx_seq_one_letter_code
_entity_poly.pdbx_strand_id
1 'polypeptide(L)'
;MCAKVHMKDLLSIHHELGHIHYYLQYNHLPLVFRKGANQGFHEALGDTVIMSVGTPRHLQRVGLLKEVEEDNELEMNYLLRVALRWVPLLHFAYVLDLWRWELQGLKPPVVRTEKDFDPAAKYHVVADVEYIR
;
A
#
# COMPACT_ATOMS: atom_id res chain seq x y z
N MET A 1 -0.18 -0.06 -15.23
CA MET A 1 1.07 -0.46 -14.54
C MET A 1 2.19 -0.62 -15.57
N CYS A 2 3.37 -0.03 -15.34
CA CYS A 2 4.56 -0.21 -16.19
C CYS A 2 5.59 -1.07 -15.44
N ALA A 3 5.32 -2.38 -15.35
CA ALA A 3 6.08 -3.30 -14.51
C ALA A 3 7.50 -3.57 -15.02
N LYS A 4 8.44 -3.73 -14.08
CA LYS A 4 9.82 -4.18 -14.32
C LYS A 4 10.11 -5.42 -13.47
N VAL A 5 11.25 -6.07 -13.71
CA VAL A 5 11.64 -7.29 -12.99
C VAL A 5 12.25 -6.91 -11.63
N HIS A 6 11.39 -6.54 -10.68
CA HIS A 6 11.78 -6.20 -9.31
C HIS A 6 10.77 -6.73 -8.29
N MET A 7 11.23 -6.98 -7.05
CA MET A 7 10.38 -7.44 -5.95
C MET A 7 9.21 -6.47 -5.66
N LYS A 8 9.44 -5.16 -5.79
CA LYS A 8 8.39 -4.15 -5.65
C LYS A 8 7.24 -4.38 -6.64
N ASP A 9 7.58 -4.60 -7.90
CA ASP A 9 6.60 -4.78 -8.96
C ASP A 9 5.91 -6.16 -8.86
N LEU A 10 6.62 -7.20 -8.40
CA LEU A 10 6.01 -8.50 -8.08
C LEU A 10 4.89 -8.35 -7.04
N LEU A 11 5.16 -7.61 -5.96
CA LEU A 11 4.15 -7.35 -4.93
C LEU A 11 3.02 -6.47 -5.48
N SER A 12 3.33 -5.40 -6.22
CA SER A 12 2.30 -4.55 -6.83
C SER A 12 1.40 -5.32 -7.79
N ILE A 13 1.95 -6.22 -8.62
CA ILE A 13 1.15 -7.09 -9.50
C ILE A 13 0.17 -7.94 -8.68
N HIS A 14 0.62 -8.55 -7.58
CA HIS A 14 -0.26 -9.35 -6.72
C HIS A 14 -1.34 -8.52 -6.02
N HIS A 15 -1.04 -7.28 -5.62
CA HIS A 15 -2.03 -6.34 -5.10
C HIS A 15 -3.12 -6.05 -6.14
N GLU A 16 -2.74 -5.66 -7.37
CA GLU A 16 -3.70 -5.38 -8.45
C GLU A 16 -4.50 -6.63 -8.89
N LEU A 17 -3.86 -7.80 -8.89
CA LEU A 17 -4.55 -9.08 -9.13
C LEU A 17 -5.58 -9.38 -8.04
N GLY A 18 -5.35 -8.95 -6.79
CA GLY A 18 -6.34 -8.98 -5.72
C GLY A 18 -7.61 -8.23 -6.12
N HIS A 19 -7.46 -7.01 -6.64
CA HIS A 19 -8.60 -6.21 -7.15
C HIS A 19 -9.33 -6.93 -8.27
N ILE A 20 -8.61 -7.50 -9.24
CA ILE A 20 -9.20 -8.31 -10.32
C ILE A 20 -9.97 -9.50 -9.77
N HIS A 21 -9.40 -10.24 -8.82
CA HIS A 21 -10.11 -11.34 -8.18
C HIS A 21 -11.38 -10.86 -7.49
N TYR A 22 -11.34 -9.69 -6.83
CA TYR A 22 -12.53 -9.15 -6.19
C TYR A 22 -13.61 -8.77 -7.21
N TYR A 23 -13.24 -8.12 -8.32
CA TYR A 23 -14.15 -7.84 -9.45
C TYR A 23 -14.84 -9.10 -9.97
N LEU A 24 -14.07 -10.19 -10.13
CA LEU A 24 -14.60 -11.47 -10.61
C LEU A 24 -15.62 -12.07 -9.63
N GLN A 25 -15.40 -11.95 -8.32
CA GLN A 25 -16.29 -12.53 -7.31
C GLN A 25 -17.69 -11.90 -7.32
N TYR A 26 -17.79 -10.57 -7.39
CA TYR A 26 -19.10 -9.90 -7.39
C TYR A 26 -19.65 -9.59 -8.79
N ASN A 27 -19.06 -10.13 -9.86
CA ASN A 27 -19.55 -9.92 -11.23
C ASN A 27 -21.00 -10.41 -11.43
N HIS A 28 -21.49 -11.35 -10.63
CA HIS A 28 -22.87 -11.82 -10.71
C HIS A 28 -23.90 -10.86 -10.09
N LEU A 29 -23.47 -9.86 -9.31
CA LEU A 29 -24.36 -8.91 -8.67
C LEU A 29 -24.91 -7.87 -9.68
N PRO A 30 -26.06 -7.23 -9.39
CA PRO A 30 -26.53 -6.05 -10.11
C PRO A 30 -25.46 -4.96 -10.18
N LEU A 31 -25.43 -4.16 -11.26
CA LEU A 31 -24.39 -3.16 -11.53
C LEU A 31 -24.11 -2.23 -10.34
N VAL A 32 -25.16 -1.81 -9.62
CA VAL A 32 -25.06 -0.90 -8.45
C VAL A 32 -24.33 -1.53 -7.25
N PHE A 33 -24.25 -2.85 -7.19
CA PHE A 33 -23.59 -3.62 -6.12
C PHE A 33 -22.23 -4.18 -6.55
N ARG A 34 -21.74 -3.90 -7.76
CA ARG A 34 -20.41 -4.31 -8.24
C ARG A 34 -19.31 -3.36 -7.77
N LYS A 35 -19.22 -3.19 -6.45
CA LYS A 35 -18.18 -2.41 -5.78
C LYS A 35 -17.82 -3.08 -4.46
N GLY A 36 -16.65 -2.73 -3.91
CA GLY A 36 -16.29 -3.14 -2.56
C GLY A 36 -17.33 -2.66 -1.53
N ALA A 37 -17.41 -3.32 -0.38
CA ALA A 37 -18.31 -2.92 0.70
C ALA A 37 -18.10 -1.45 1.10
N ASN A 38 -16.84 -1.03 1.11
CA ASN A 38 -16.38 0.35 1.07
C ASN A 38 -15.02 0.38 0.33
N GLN A 39 -14.39 1.55 0.21
CA GLN A 39 -13.13 1.70 -0.51
C GLN A 39 -11.97 0.97 0.20
N GLY A 40 -11.92 0.98 1.54
CA GLY A 40 -10.89 0.29 2.33
C GLY A 40 -10.92 -1.23 2.19
N PHE A 41 -12.10 -1.85 2.04
CA PHE A 41 -12.20 -3.30 1.78
C PHE A 41 -11.52 -3.69 0.47
N HIS A 42 -11.58 -2.82 -0.54
CA HIS A 42 -10.98 -3.09 -1.83
C HIS A 42 -9.44 -3.10 -1.72
N GLU A 43 -8.87 -2.07 -1.09
CA GLU A 43 -7.42 -1.96 -0.87
C GLU A 43 -6.88 -3.04 0.08
N ALA A 44 -7.58 -3.30 1.18
CA ALA A 44 -7.18 -4.28 2.19
C ALA A 44 -7.07 -5.70 1.61
N LEU A 45 -7.91 -6.05 0.63
CA LEU A 45 -7.85 -7.35 -0.02
C LEU A 45 -6.54 -7.50 -0.81
N GLY A 46 -6.19 -6.52 -1.64
CA GLY A 46 -4.92 -6.50 -2.36
C GLY A 46 -3.72 -6.56 -1.42
N ASP A 47 -3.78 -5.80 -0.32
CA ASP A 47 -2.71 -5.76 0.68
C ASP A 47 -2.55 -7.07 1.48
N THR A 48 -3.65 -7.78 1.74
CA THR A 48 -3.60 -9.09 2.39
C THR A 48 -2.88 -10.12 1.51
N VAL A 49 -3.09 -10.08 0.19
CA VAL A 49 -2.42 -10.97 -0.77
C VAL A 49 -0.90 -10.75 -0.73
N ILE A 50 -0.45 -9.50 -0.77
CA ILE A 50 1.00 -9.20 -0.77
C ILE A 50 1.67 -9.57 0.55
N MET A 51 0.96 -9.54 1.68
CA MET A 51 1.50 -9.98 2.97
C MET A 51 1.85 -11.47 2.93
N SER A 52 1.07 -12.29 2.25
CA SER A 52 1.36 -13.71 2.07
C SER A 52 2.51 -13.93 1.07
N VAL A 53 2.45 -13.27 -0.08
CA VAL A 53 3.43 -13.40 -1.18
C VAL A 53 4.83 -12.92 -0.76
N GLY A 54 4.89 -11.87 0.07
CA GLY A 54 6.14 -11.29 0.56
C GLY A 54 6.86 -12.11 1.63
N THR A 55 6.28 -13.22 2.10
CA THR A 55 6.92 -14.07 3.13
C THR A 55 8.10 -14.85 2.55
N PRO A 56 9.21 -15.04 3.31
CA PRO A 56 10.32 -15.88 2.88
C PRO A 56 9.89 -17.30 2.53
N ARG A 57 8.95 -17.85 3.30
CA ARG A 57 8.37 -19.18 3.07
C ARG A 57 7.66 -19.28 1.72
N HIS A 58 6.92 -18.26 1.31
CA HIS A 58 6.28 -18.24 -0.02
C HIS A 58 7.34 -18.14 -1.13
N LEU A 59 8.31 -17.23 -0.99
CA LEU A 59 9.40 -17.05 -1.96
C LEU A 59 10.23 -18.31 -2.16
N GLN A 60 10.43 -19.11 -1.11
CA GLN A 60 11.11 -20.39 -1.19
C GLN A 60 10.31 -21.41 -2.02
N ARG A 61 8.99 -21.50 -1.80
CA ARG A 61 8.12 -22.43 -2.54
C ARG A 61 8.08 -22.14 -4.03
N VAL A 62 8.16 -20.87 -4.42
CA VAL A 62 8.19 -20.46 -5.83
C VAL A 62 9.60 -20.43 -6.43
N GLY A 63 10.62 -20.87 -5.68
CA GLY A 63 12.00 -20.98 -6.14
C GLY A 63 12.76 -19.66 -6.27
N LEU A 64 12.23 -18.57 -5.71
CA LEU A 64 12.90 -17.25 -5.69
C LEU A 64 13.87 -17.09 -4.51
N LEU A 65 13.77 -17.97 -3.52
CA LEU A 65 14.66 -18.02 -2.35
C LEU A 65 15.11 -19.47 -2.13
N LYS A 66 16.42 -19.72 -1.99
CA LYS A 66 16.96 -21.09 -1.85
C LYS A 66 16.94 -21.58 -0.42
N GLU A 67 17.47 -20.75 0.49
CA GLU A 67 17.60 -21.05 1.90
C GLU A 67 16.79 -20.05 2.71
N VAL A 68 16.08 -20.56 3.71
CA VAL A 68 15.35 -19.76 4.68
C VAL A 68 16.00 -20.06 6.02
N GLU A 69 16.78 -19.12 6.51
CA GLU A 69 17.23 -19.16 7.90
C GLU A 69 16.12 -18.56 8.76
N GLU A 70 15.63 -19.35 9.71
CA GLU A 70 14.72 -18.86 10.75
C GLU A 70 15.56 -18.31 11.90
N ASP A 71 15.97 -17.05 11.75
CA ASP A 71 16.68 -16.30 12.79
C ASP A 71 15.78 -15.17 13.33
N ASN A 72 15.87 -14.96 14.64
CA ASN A 72 15.19 -13.87 15.34
C ASN A 72 15.60 -12.50 14.79
N GLU A 73 16.85 -12.33 14.33
CA GLU A 73 17.30 -11.07 13.73
C GLU A 73 16.62 -10.81 12.37
N LEU A 74 16.47 -11.85 11.55
CA LEU A 74 15.74 -11.78 10.28
C LEU A 74 14.26 -11.49 10.49
N GLU A 75 13.65 -12.10 11.51
CA GLU A 75 12.26 -11.82 11.88
C GLU A 75 12.10 -10.37 12.35
N MET A 76 13.00 -9.86 13.19
CA MET A 76 12.97 -8.46 13.64
C MET A 76 13.10 -7.49 12.46
N ASN A 77 14.03 -7.76 11.53
CA ASN A 77 14.19 -6.96 10.32
C ASN A 77 12.94 -7.01 9.41
N TYR A 78 12.31 -8.18 9.31
CA TYR A 78 11.06 -8.35 8.58
C TYR A 78 9.94 -7.51 9.20
N LEU A 79 9.74 -7.63 10.52
CA LEU A 79 8.71 -6.91 11.27
C LEU A 79 8.94 -5.40 11.19
N LEU A 80 10.18 -4.93 11.33
CA LEU A 80 10.53 -3.52 11.18
C LEU A 80 10.21 -3.02 9.76
N ARG A 81 10.54 -3.78 8.72
CA ARG A 81 10.22 -3.42 7.33
C ARG A 81 8.71 -3.34 7.11
N VAL A 82 7.93 -4.25 7.68
CA VAL A 82 6.46 -4.20 7.64
C VAL A 82 5.95 -2.98 8.40
N ALA A 83 6.48 -2.71 9.59
CA ALA A 83 6.10 -1.55 10.40
C ALA A 83 6.41 -0.22 9.68
N LEU A 84 7.57 -0.10 9.04
CA LEU A 84 7.95 1.08 8.24
C LEU A 84 7.03 1.34 7.05
N ARG A 85 6.33 0.30 6.55
CA ARG A 85 5.30 0.48 5.53
C ARG A 85 4.00 1.01 6.12
N TRP A 86 3.54 0.43 7.23
CA TRP A 86 2.19 0.68 7.74
C TRP A 86 2.10 1.81 8.76
N VAL A 87 2.98 1.83 9.76
CA VAL A 87 2.89 2.77 10.87
C VAL A 87 3.05 4.21 10.40
N PRO A 88 4.06 4.57 9.58
CA PRO A 88 4.15 5.93 9.04
C PRO A 88 2.99 6.28 8.11
N LEU A 89 2.48 5.30 7.35
CA LEU A 89 1.35 5.53 6.43
C LEU A 89 0.06 5.84 7.17
N LEU A 90 -0.23 5.17 8.29
CA LEU A 90 -1.40 5.48 9.13
C LEU A 90 -1.37 6.92 9.64
N HIS A 91 -0.21 7.36 10.15
CA HIS A 91 -0.02 8.74 10.60
C HIS A 91 -0.15 9.73 9.43
N PHE A 92 0.49 9.42 8.29
CA PHE A 92 0.44 10.28 7.11
C PHE A 92 -0.97 10.41 6.54
N ALA A 93 -1.71 9.30 6.43
CA ALA A 93 -3.07 9.28 5.90
C ALA A 93 -4.02 10.13 6.75
N TYR A 94 -3.93 9.96 8.07
CA TYR A 94 -4.73 10.73 9.01
C TYR A 94 -4.44 12.24 8.95
N VAL A 95 -3.15 12.60 8.89
CA VAL A 95 -2.74 14.01 8.86
C VAL A 95 -3.04 14.68 7.52
N LEU A 96 -2.91 13.95 6.41
CA LEU A 96 -3.20 14.48 5.07
C LEU A 96 -4.66 14.91 4.95
N ASP A 97 -5.59 14.08 5.43
CA ASP A 97 -7.02 14.38 5.34
C ASP A 97 -7.47 15.48 6.31
N LEU A 98 -6.82 15.60 7.47
CA LEU A 98 -7.06 16.72 8.38
C LEU A 98 -6.33 18.00 7.97
N TRP A 99 -5.40 17.93 7.01
CA TRP A 99 -4.44 18.98 6.67
C TRP A 99 -3.78 19.57 7.93
N ARG A 100 -3.18 18.75 8.80
CA ARG A 100 -2.59 19.24 10.08
C ARG A 100 -1.08 19.10 10.11
N TRP A 101 -0.37 20.05 9.50
CA TRP A 101 1.10 20.07 9.46
C TRP A 101 1.77 19.88 10.84
N GLU A 102 1.21 20.47 11.90
CA GLU A 102 1.76 20.37 13.27
C GLU A 102 1.79 18.94 13.83
N LEU A 103 0.92 18.05 13.34
CA LEU A 103 0.84 16.66 13.82
C LEU A 103 1.77 15.70 13.07
N GLN A 104 2.31 16.10 11.90
CA GLN A 104 3.09 15.21 11.06
C GLN A 104 4.52 14.98 11.56
N GLY A 105 5.06 15.94 12.32
CA GLY A 105 6.46 15.91 12.79
C GLY A 105 7.50 16.04 11.67
N LEU A 106 7.10 16.41 10.45
CA LEU A 106 7.98 16.61 9.30
C LEU A 106 8.03 18.09 8.92
N LYS A 107 9.20 18.55 8.46
CA LYS A 107 9.38 19.89 7.90
C LYS A 107 9.95 19.79 6.48
N PRO A 108 9.56 20.70 5.57
CA PRO A 108 10.14 20.71 4.24
C PRO A 108 11.67 20.99 4.32
N PRO A 109 12.48 20.42 3.43
CA PRO A 109 13.92 20.61 3.44
C PRO A 109 14.33 22.04 3.02
N VAL A 110 13.42 22.78 2.38
CA VAL A 110 13.58 24.17 1.95
C VAL A 110 12.36 24.97 2.37
N VAL A 111 12.51 26.29 2.51
CA VAL A 111 11.40 27.18 2.89
C VAL A 111 10.33 27.15 1.80
N ARG A 112 9.06 26.98 2.21
CA ARG A 112 7.87 27.01 1.35
C ARG A 112 7.07 28.28 1.65
N THR A 113 6.27 28.72 0.69
CA THR A 113 5.42 29.91 0.79
C THR A 113 4.01 29.61 0.30
N GLU A 114 3.05 30.51 0.51
CA GLU A 114 1.67 30.37 -0.03
C GLU A 114 1.60 30.36 -1.57
N LYS A 115 2.70 30.67 -2.26
CA LYS A 115 2.79 30.52 -3.72
C LYS A 115 3.02 29.06 -4.14
N ASP A 116 3.38 28.20 -3.20
CA ASP A 116 3.65 26.79 -3.39
C ASP A 116 2.43 25.95 -2.99
N PHE A 117 1.98 25.06 -3.87
CA PHE A 117 0.88 24.12 -3.56
C PHE A 117 1.39 22.68 -3.46
N ASP A 118 2.16 22.41 -2.41
CA ASP A 118 2.78 21.09 -2.14
C ASP A 118 1.81 19.90 -2.12
N PRO A 119 0.58 20.01 -1.59
CA PRO A 119 -0.35 18.89 -1.61
C PRO A 119 -0.64 18.34 -3.01
N ALA A 120 -0.67 19.18 -4.04
CA ALA A 120 -0.90 18.73 -5.43
C ALA A 120 0.23 17.85 -6.00
N ALA A 121 1.40 17.82 -5.37
CA ALA A 121 2.44 16.86 -5.75
C ALA A 121 2.06 15.40 -5.42
N LYS A 122 1.02 15.19 -4.60
CA LYS A 122 0.46 13.87 -4.30
C LYS A 122 -0.68 13.54 -5.27
N TYR A 123 -0.57 12.40 -5.94
CA TYR A 123 -1.56 11.90 -6.91
C TYR A 123 -3.03 12.04 -6.48
N HIS A 124 -3.35 11.66 -5.23
CA HIS A 124 -4.72 11.62 -4.73
C HIS A 124 -5.38 13.00 -4.71
N VAL A 125 -4.60 14.06 -4.46
CA VAL A 125 -5.09 15.44 -4.43
C VAL A 125 -5.45 15.92 -5.84
N VAL A 126 -4.60 15.67 -6.84
CA VAL A 126 -4.84 16.12 -8.22
C VAL A 126 -5.80 15.23 -9.01
N ALA A 127 -5.92 13.96 -8.62
CA ALA A 127 -6.83 13.00 -9.23
C ALA A 127 -8.22 12.99 -8.59
N ASP A 128 -8.45 13.83 -7.57
CA ASP A 128 -9.71 13.90 -6.80
C ASP A 128 -10.14 12.53 -6.26
N VAL A 129 -9.21 11.84 -5.58
CA VAL A 129 -9.44 10.51 -4.99
C VAL A 129 -9.23 10.58 -3.48
N GLU A 130 -10.21 10.12 -2.72
CA GLU A 130 -10.16 10.04 -1.25
C GLU A 130 -8.94 9.23 -0.76
N TYR A 131 -8.30 9.74 0.30
CA TYR A 131 -7.09 9.16 0.87
C TYR A 131 -7.37 8.21 2.05
N ILE A 132 -8.21 8.61 3.01
CA ILE A 132 -8.78 7.69 4.00
C ILE A 132 -9.80 6.78 3.30
N ARG A 133 -9.60 5.46 3.44
CA ARG A 133 -10.40 4.41 2.79
C ARG A 133 -10.79 3.35 3.79
#